data_AF-A0A960V8G8-F1
#
_entry.id   AF-A0A960V8G8-F1
#
_cell.length_a   1.000
_cell.length_b   1.000
_cell.length_c   1.000
_cell.angle_alpha   90.00
_cell.angle_beta   90.00
_cell.angle_gamma   90.00
#
_symmetry.space_group_name_H-M   'P 1'
#
loop_
_entity.id
_entity.type
_entity.pdbx_description
1 polymer ?
#
loop_
_entity_poly.entity_id
_entity_poly.type
_entity_poly.pdbx_seq_one_letter_code
_entity_poly.pdbx_strand_id
1 'polypeptide(L)' 'MYAENLVNKIEIFQEKHNKLPDSVKDLGEIESENSPAYYIKIDNSNFKVWYGKGLGKSKVYYSKTKEWIDEY' A
#
# COMPACT_ATOMS: atom_id res chain seq x y z
N MET A 1 4.20 -2.10 11.75
CA MET A 1 3.28 -0.94 11.65
C MET A 1 2.15 -1.28 10.67
N TYR A 2 0.99 -0.61 10.70
CA TYR A 2 -0.16 -0.99 9.85
C TYR A 2 0.16 -0.98 8.35
N ALA A 3 0.89 0.03 7.88
CA ALA A 3 1.27 0.17 6.47
C ALA A 3 2.17 -0.98 5.98
N GLU A 4 3.12 -1.44 6.80
CA GLU A 4 3.97 -2.60 6.48
C GLU A 4 3.16 -3.90 6.41
N ASN A 5 2.18 -4.05 7.31
CA ASN A 5 1.28 -5.19 7.29
C ASN A 5 0.41 -5.19 6.02
N LEU A 6 -0.04 -4.02 5.57
CA LEU A 6 -0.76 -3.86 4.32
C LEU A 6 0.08 -4.27 3.11
N VAL A 7 1.34 -3.81 3.03
CA VAL A 7 2.30 -4.22 1.99
C VAL A 7 2.43 -5.74 1.95
N ASN A 8 2.64 -6.38 3.11
CA ASN A 8 2.78 -7.83 3.19
C ASN A 8 1.51 -8.56 2.70
N LYS A 9 0.31 -8.08 3.08
CA LYS A 9 -0.96 -8.63 2.58
C LYS A 9 -1.08 -8.53 1.06
N ILE A 10 -0.67 -7.40 0.47
CA ILE A 10 -0.70 -7.18 -0.98
C ILE A 10 0.26 -8.13 -1.70
N GLU A 11 1.50 -8.27 -1.19
CA GLU A 11 2.49 -9.19 -1.77
C GLU A 11 2.00 -10.64 -1.72
N ILE A 12 1.47 -11.09 -0.58
CA ILE A 12 0.89 -12.45 -0.45
C ILE A 12 -0.28 -12.65 -1.42
N PHE A 13 -1.13 -11.64 -1.60
CA PHE A 13 -2.24 -11.71 -2.56
C PHE A 13 -1.72 -11.83 -3.99
N GLN A 14 -0.69 -11.05 -4.34
CA GLN A 14 -0.04 -11.09 -5.64
C GLN A 14 0.55 -12.47 -5.93
N GLU A 15 1.24 -13.07 -4.97
CA GLU A 15 1.82 -14.41 -5.10
C GLU A 15 0.74 -15.49 -5.28
N LYS A 16 -0.37 -15.38 -4.55
CA LYS A 16 -1.46 -16.37 -4.62
C LYS A 16 -2.31 -16.28 -5.89
N HIS A 17 -2.59 -15.06 -6.35
CA HIS A 17 -3.53 -14.82 -7.45
C HIS A 17 -2.86 -14.42 -8.76
N ASN A 18 -1.52 -14.26 -8.80
CA ASN A 18 -0.76 -13.70 -9.91
C ASN A 18 -1.28 -12.33 -10.39
N LYS A 19 -1.94 -11.58 -9.50
CA LYS A 19 -2.48 -10.25 -9.77
C LYS A 19 -2.46 -9.41 -8.51
N LEU A 20 -2.31 -8.10 -8.67
CA LEU A 20 -2.50 -7.14 -7.59
C LEU A 20 -4.00 -6.95 -7.30
N PRO A 21 -4.37 -6.72 -6.02
CA PRO A 21 -5.73 -6.34 -5.66
C PRO A 21 -6.08 -5.00 -6.31
N ASP A 22 -7.32 -4.82 -6.77
CA ASP A 22 -7.72 -3.53 -7.34
C ASP A 22 -8.03 -2.51 -6.23
N SER A 23 -8.35 -3.00 -5.02
CA SER A 23 -8.53 -2.18 -3.82
C SER A 23 -8.18 -2.98 -2.56
N VAL A 24 -7.99 -2.32 -1.41
CA VAL A 24 -7.78 -3.06 -0.16
C VAL A 24 -9.00 -3.89 0.25
N LYS A 25 -10.18 -3.65 -0.35
CA LYS A 25 -11.38 -4.46 -0.11
C LYS A 25 -11.19 -5.91 -0.57
N ASP A 26 -10.41 -6.14 -1.62
CA ASP A 26 -10.03 -7.48 -2.08
C ASP A 26 -9.18 -8.22 -1.02
N LEU A 27 -8.56 -7.49 -0.09
CA LEU A 27 -7.80 -8.02 1.03
C LEU A 27 -8.64 -8.15 2.31
N GLY A 28 -9.94 -7.85 2.25
CA GLY A 28 -10.83 -7.81 3.41
C GLY A 28 -10.63 -6.60 4.33
N GLU A 29 -9.90 -5.58 3.86
CA GLU A 29 -9.69 -4.33 4.59
C GLU A 29 -10.65 -3.25 4.10
N ILE A 30 -10.85 -2.21 4.92
CA ILE A 30 -11.69 -1.07 4.58
C ILE A 30 -10.82 0.19 4.61
N GLU A 31 -10.59 0.76 3.43
CA GLU A 31 -10.05 2.11 3.30
C GLU A 31 -11.17 3.14 3.60
N SER A 32 -10.85 4.12 4.42
CA SER A 32 -11.69 5.25 4.82
C SER A 32 -10.81 6.50 4.92
N GLU A 33 -11.40 7.69 5.00
CA GLU A 33 -10.66 8.97 5.13
C GLU A 33 -9.74 9.04 6.37
N ASN A 34 -9.98 8.18 7.37
CA ASN A 34 -9.15 8.03 8.57
C ASN A 34 -8.31 6.76 8.56
N SER A 35 -8.08 6.15 7.39
CA SER A 35 -7.28 4.93 7.30
C SER A 35 -5.81 5.21 7.67
N PRO A 36 -5.19 4.31 8.45
CA PRO A 36 -3.80 4.49 8.88
C PRO A 36 -2.78 4.34 7.75
N ALA A 37 -3.18 3.77 6.61
CA ALA A 37 -2.42 3.75 5.37
C ALA A 37 -3.38 3.63 4.18
N TYR A 38 -2.88 4.02 3.01
CA TYR A 38 -3.58 4.00 1.74
C TYR A 38 -2.81 3.18 0.72
N TYR A 39 -3.53 2.57 -0.21
CA TYR A 39 -3.03 1.73 -1.28
C TYR A 39 -3.46 2.28 -2.64
N ILE A 40 -2.55 2.22 -3.60
CA ILE A 40 -2.90 2.46 -5.00
C ILE A 40 -2.15 1.49 -5.90
N LYS A 41 -2.90 0.87 -6.81
CA LYS A 41 -2.35 0.08 -7.90
C LYS A 41 -1.85 1.01 -9.00
N ILE A 42 -0.57 0.88 -9.36
CA ILE A 42 0.05 1.67 -10.43
C ILE A 42 -0.10 0.95 -11.77
N ASP A 43 0.12 -0.36 -11.78
CA ASP A 43 -0.07 -1.23 -12.94
C ASP A 43 -0.31 -2.69 -12.47
N ASN A 44 -0.19 -3.67 -13.36
CA ASN A 44 -0.45 -5.07 -13.05
C ASN A 44 0.58 -5.71 -12.11
N SER A 45 1.75 -5.11 -11.94
CA SER A 45 2.85 -5.65 -11.13
C SER A 45 3.39 -4.66 -10.10
N ASN A 46 3.01 -3.39 -10.17
CA ASN A 46 3.45 -2.34 -9.27
C ASN A 46 2.30 -1.67 -8.52
N PHE A 47 2.57 -1.33 -7.26
CA PHE A 47 1.69 -0.59 -6.38
C PHE A 47 2.47 0.36 -5.48
N LYS A 48 1.76 1.29 -4.84
CA LYS A 48 2.28 2.10 -3.75
C LYS A 48 1.41 1.95 -2.51
N VAL A 49 2.03 2.08 -1.34
CA VAL A 49 1.34 2.23 -0.06
C VAL A 49 1.88 3.47 0.61
N TRP A 50 1.03 4.35 1.13
CA TRP A 50 1.50 5.52 1.85
C TRP A 50 0.72 5.80 3.11
N TYR A 51 1.35 6.52 4.03
CA TYR A 51 0.70 7.01 5.23
C TYR A 51 1.22 8.39 5.60
N GLY A 52 0.35 9.21 6.17
CA GLY A 52 0.71 10.53 6.69
C GLY A 52 1.52 10.40 7.98
N LYS A 53 2.65 11.12 8.05
CA LYS A 53 3.42 11.31 9.28
C LYS A 53 3.04 12.61 10.01
N GLY A 54 2.12 13.38 9.45
CA GLY A 54 1.72 14.70 9.94
C GLY A 54 2.60 15.83 9.40
N LEU A 55 2.12 17.08 9.52
CA LEU A 55 2.81 18.29 9.05
C LEU A 55 3.17 18.29 7.56
N GLY A 56 2.28 17.77 6.71
CA GLY A 56 2.50 17.62 5.26
C GLY A 56 3.39 16.44 4.88
N LYS A 57 4.06 15.81 5.84
CA LYS A 57 4.96 14.68 5.57
C LYS A 57 4.17 13.40 5.36
N SER A 58 4.60 12.62 4.38
CA SER A 58 4.11 11.27 4.15
C SER A 58 5.28 10.31 3.97
N LYS A 59 5.03 9.02 4.17
CA LYS A 59 5.98 7.97 3.81
C LYS A 59 5.32 7.08 2.79
N VAL A 60 5.97 6.90 1.65
CA VAL A 60 5.46 6.16 0.51
C VAL A 60 6.35 4.96 0.24
N TYR A 61 5.75 3.78 0.24
CA TYR A 61 6.34 2.54 -0.23
C TYR A 61 6.13 2.40 -1.72
N TYR A 62 7.20 2.06 -2.42
CA TYR A 62 7.19 1.77 -3.85
C TYR A 62 7.47 0.29 -4.08
N SER A 63 6.49 -0.49 -4.53
CA SER A 63 6.70 -1.94 -4.73
C SER A 63 7.74 -2.25 -5.81
N LYS A 64 7.94 -1.33 -6.76
CA LYS A 64 8.92 -1.46 -7.84
C LYS A 64 10.36 -1.52 -7.33
N THR A 65 10.70 -0.68 -6.34
CA THR A 65 12.03 -0.63 -5.73
C THR A 65 12.09 -1.38 -4.40
N LYS A 66 10.92 -1.71 -3.83
CA LYS A 66 10.73 -2.28 -2.48
C LYS A 66 11.27 -1.38 -1.37
N GLU A 67 11.19 -0.07 -1.56
CA GLU A 67 11.72 0.93 -0.62
C GLU A 67 10.63 1.87 -0.11
N TRP A 68 10.84 2.36 1.12
CA TRP A 68 10.06 3.45 1.71
C TRP A 68 10.79 4.78 1.53
N ILE A 69 10.12 5.75 0.92
CA ILE A 69 10.61 7.10 0.68
C ILE A 69 9.77 8.09 1.50
N ASP A 70 10.41 9.03 2.19
CA ASP A 70 9.73 10.12 2.86
C ASP A 70 9.44 11.25 1.85
N GLU A 71 8.18 11.65 1.71
CA GLU A 71 7.70 12.72 0.82
C GLU A 71 7.14 13.90 1.64
N TYR A 72 7.20 15.12 1.09
CA TYR A 72 6.85 16.39 1.74
C TYR A 72 5.75 17.14 0.99
#